data_AF-A0A1I7UZQ0-F1
#
_entry.id   AF-A0A1I7UZQ0-F1
#
_cell.length_a   1.000
_cell.length_b   1.000
_cell.length_c   1.000
_cell.angle_alpha   90.00
_cell.angle_beta   90.00
_cell.angle_gamma   90.00
#
_symmetry.space_group_name_H-M   'P 1'
#
loop_
_entity.id
_entity.type
_entity.pdbx_description
1 polymer ?
#
loop_
_entity_poly.entity_id
_entity_poly.type
_entity_poly.pdbx_seq_one_letter_code
_entity_poly.pdbx_strand_id
1 'polypeptide(L)'
;MFPFFQLPLLCIQDVSDLWEIVELYNFSLLSKRAKRIAKRKKVNNSMVNLHFNSRSIAFMIGPCDVDFYLNFKQNRFIVDSKECVSLETDISPFLKALQHFLDVSNCRFEMVYFELISPLTDDQLIAIIDWMNGLKTAIEQIVIRYATWPMFELFMSRFRKSISELRPLHLDFKRDNIVLKRLNFEIKYTFSSNFCSWFHLDFLFSMDTEKITVYAINLCAEDLNKYIRSWQEGKTSRKVKQVQLRFSTQRDVKEVLKGCGGELMDPRTTKLSFRGISSSGYNYNYFVYGGIYIRGNDGRLAIVETDGQDYWSDNEGSHAERVQTYLKAQDIWNNENSPDVWNEHLFFIHIFQ
;
A
#
# COMPACT_ATOMS: atom_id res chain seq x y z
N MET A 1 24.98 40.88 -12.16
CA MET A 1 25.54 39.56 -11.77
C MET A 1 25.42 39.46 -10.25
N PHE A 2 24.83 38.40 -9.70
CA PHE A 2 24.65 38.27 -8.24
C PHE A 2 26.02 38.11 -7.56
N PRO A 3 26.41 38.98 -6.60
CA PRO A 3 27.79 39.04 -6.06
C PRO A 3 28.30 37.71 -5.51
N PHE A 4 27.42 36.90 -4.92
CA PHE A 4 27.75 35.56 -4.42
C PHE A 4 28.38 34.65 -5.50
N PHE A 5 28.02 34.81 -6.78
CA PHE A 5 28.61 34.01 -7.87
C PHE A 5 30.03 34.45 -8.27
N GLN A 6 30.54 35.54 -7.71
CA GLN A 6 31.93 35.97 -7.91
C GLN A 6 32.89 35.29 -6.93
N LEU A 7 32.36 34.62 -5.89
CA LEU A 7 33.17 33.87 -4.94
C LEU A 7 33.76 32.59 -5.56
N PRO A 8 34.89 32.09 -5.02
CA PRO A 8 35.40 30.77 -5.36
C PRO A 8 34.35 29.68 -5.12
N LEU A 9 34.37 28.65 -5.96
CA LEU A 9 33.38 27.58 -5.94
C LEU A 9 33.31 26.85 -4.59
N LEU A 10 34.44 26.71 -3.90
CA LEU A 10 34.51 26.11 -2.56
C LEU A 10 33.72 26.95 -1.54
N CYS A 11 33.96 28.26 -1.48
CA CYS A 11 33.22 29.15 -0.58
C CYS A 11 31.71 29.14 -0.86
N ILE A 12 31.32 29.07 -2.14
CA ILE A 12 29.91 28.95 -2.51
C ILE A 12 29.33 27.62 -2.01
N GLN A 13 30.09 26.52 -2.13
CA GLN A 13 29.66 25.21 -1.67
C GLN A 13 29.48 25.21 -0.15
N ASP A 14 30.48 25.71 0.60
CA ASP A 14 30.46 25.78 2.07
C ASP A 14 29.23 26.54 2.58
N VAL A 15 28.88 27.67 1.96
CA VAL A 15 27.67 28.42 2.31
C VAL A 15 26.40 27.66 1.93
N SER A 16 26.36 27.08 0.73
CA SER A 16 25.18 26.34 0.27
C SER A 16 24.91 25.04 1.04
N ASP A 17 25.95 24.45 1.63
CA ASP A 17 25.83 23.26 2.45
C ASP A 17 25.15 23.56 3.80
N LEU A 18 25.12 24.82 4.24
CA LEU A 18 24.38 25.27 5.42
C LEU A 18 22.88 25.50 5.16
N TRP A 19 22.46 25.60 3.90
CA TRP A 19 21.08 25.95 3.56
C TRP A 19 20.09 24.80 3.69
N GLU A 20 18.91 25.09 4.18
CA GLU A 20 17.80 24.12 4.21
C GLU A 20 17.26 23.85 2.79
N ILE A 21 16.47 22.79 2.63
CA ILE A 21 15.93 22.37 1.33
C ILE A 21 15.12 23.47 0.64
N VAL A 22 14.43 24.29 1.43
CA VAL A 22 13.63 25.42 0.97
C VAL A 22 14.51 26.51 0.36
N GLU A 23 15.59 26.84 1.05
CA GLU A 23 16.54 27.87 0.64
C GLU A 23 17.26 27.42 -0.63
N LEU A 24 17.66 26.15 -0.71
CA LEU A 24 18.24 25.55 -1.90
C LEU A 24 17.28 25.57 -3.09
N TYR A 25 16.01 25.22 -2.86
CA TYR A 25 14.98 25.30 -3.89
C TYR A 25 14.83 26.75 -4.39
N ASN A 26 14.65 27.74 -3.51
CA ASN A 26 14.52 29.14 -3.90
C ASN A 26 15.76 29.67 -4.62
N PHE A 27 16.95 29.36 -4.12
CA PHE A 27 18.22 29.72 -4.76
C PHE A 27 18.33 29.13 -6.15
N SER A 28 17.93 27.87 -6.33
CA SER A 28 18.01 27.17 -7.62
C SER A 28 17.16 27.80 -8.72
N LEU A 29 16.15 28.60 -8.37
CA LEU A 29 15.31 29.34 -9.32
C LEU A 29 16.02 30.58 -9.91
N LEU A 30 17.09 31.08 -9.28
CA LEU A 30 17.75 32.33 -9.68
C LEU A 30 18.51 32.23 -11.01
N SER A 31 19.14 31.08 -11.31
CA SER A 31 19.87 30.87 -12.57
C SER A 31 20.26 29.41 -12.81
N LYS A 32 20.68 29.08 -14.04
CA LYS A 32 21.28 27.78 -14.36
C LYS A 32 22.55 27.47 -13.55
N ARG A 33 23.29 28.50 -13.12
CA ARG A 33 24.46 28.31 -12.24
C ARG A 33 24.01 28.00 -10.82
N ALA A 34 23.00 28.71 -10.31
CA ALA A 34 22.41 28.46 -9.00
C ALA A 34 21.87 27.04 -8.89
N LYS A 35 21.09 26.58 -9.90
CA LYS A 35 20.59 25.20 -9.99
C LYS A 35 21.71 24.17 -9.92
N ARG A 36 22.82 24.38 -10.64
CA ARG A 36 23.97 23.46 -10.63
C ARG A 36 24.66 23.37 -9.28
N ILE A 37 24.65 24.45 -8.51
CA ILE A 37 25.25 24.51 -7.16
C ILE A 37 24.31 23.82 -6.17
N ALA A 38 23.02 24.15 -6.18
CA ALA A 38 22.03 23.54 -5.30
C ALA A 38 21.98 22.01 -5.42
N LYS A 39 22.10 21.47 -6.65
CA LYS A 39 22.15 20.03 -6.93
C LYS A 39 23.32 19.28 -6.30
N ARG A 40 24.40 19.98 -5.90
CA ARG A 40 25.60 19.33 -5.35
C ARG A 40 25.43 18.94 -3.90
N LYS A 41 24.58 19.66 -3.17
CA LYS A 41 24.27 19.28 -1.80
C LYS A 41 23.47 17.98 -1.83
N LYS A 42 23.96 16.97 -1.13
CA LYS A 42 23.15 15.82 -0.79
C LYS A 42 22.22 16.27 0.33
N VAL A 43 20.96 16.54 0.01
CA VAL A 43 19.95 16.67 1.04
C VAL A 43 19.82 15.29 1.71
N ASN A 44 19.81 15.27 3.04
CA ASN A 44 19.56 14.05 3.79
C ASN A 44 18.27 13.39 3.28
N ASN A 45 18.21 12.06 3.38
CA ASN A 45 17.19 11.21 2.76
C ASN A 45 15.82 11.39 3.45
N SER A 46 15.27 12.60 3.42
CA SER A 46 14.01 12.97 4.04
C SER A 46 12.87 12.22 3.37
N MET A 47 12.01 11.66 4.21
CA MET A 47 10.74 11.09 3.82
C MET A 47 9.81 12.23 3.37
N VAL A 48 9.38 12.15 2.13
CA VAL A 48 8.58 13.21 1.49
C VAL A 48 7.29 12.62 0.94
N ASN A 49 6.17 13.25 1.31
CA ASN A 49 4.85 12.89 0.86
C ASN A 49 4.33 13.92 -0.16
N LEU A 50 3.85 13.44 -1.31
CA LEU A 50 3.33 14.27 -2.37
C LEU A 50 1.80 14.22 -2.37
N HIS A 51 1.15 15.38 -2.35
CA HIS A 51 -0.31 15.50 -2.38
C HIS A 51 -0.73 16.22 -3.67
N PHE A 52 -1.32 15.49 -4.62
CA PHE A 52 -1.73 16.08 -5.90
C PHE A 52 -2.96 17.00 -5.76
N ASN A 53 -3.90 16.68 -4.87
CA ASN A 53 -5.12 17.46 -4.68
C ASN A 53 -4.84 18.86 -4.12
N SER A 54 -3.99 18.95 -3.09
CA SER A 54 -3.54 20.23 -2.51
C SER A 54 -2.34 20.84 -3.23
N ARG A 55 -1.75 20.14 -4.20
CA ARG A 55 -0.51 20.54 -4.88
C ARG A 55 0.60 20.87 -3.88
N SER A 56 0.79 19.99 -2.90
CA SER A 56 1.72 20.21 -1.80
C SER A 56 2.69 19.05 -1.63
N ILE A 57 3.81 19.36 -0.97
CA ILE A 57 4.83 18.40 -0.56
C ILE A 57 4.98 18.50 0.95
N ALA A 58 4.72 17.41 1.67
CA ALA A 58 4.89 17.33 3.12
C ALA A 58 6.21 16.66 3.47
N PHE A 59 6.96 17.27 4.39
CA PHE A 59 8.19 16.73 4.97
C PHE A 59 7.91 16.11 6.32
N MET A 60 8.41 14.90 6.55
CA MET A 60 8.08 14.13 7.77
C MET A 60 9.24 14.16 8.78
N ILE A 61 8.94 14.37 10.08
CA ILE A 61 9.87 14.18 11.23
C ILE A 61 9.65 12.80 11.89
N GLY A 62 9.00 11.88 11.19
CA GLY A 62 8.63 10.57 11.73
C GLY A 62 7.45 9.98 10.95
N PRO A 63 6.95 8.81 11.35
CA PRO A 63 5.89 8.13 10.60
C PRO A 63 4.56 8.90 10.58
N CYS A 64 4.30 9.77 11.56
CA CYS A 64 3.01 10.47 11.71
C CYS A 64 3.12 11.99 11.82
N ASP A 65 4.32 12.55 11.97
CA ASP A 65 4.51 13.98 12.24
C ASP A 65 5.07 14.70 11.02
N VAL A 66 4.32 15.70 10.54
CA VAL A 66 4.74 16.58 9.46
C VAL A 66 5.52 17.75 10.06
N ASP A 67 6.73 17.98 9.54
CA ASP A 67 7.57 19.12 9.86
C ASP A 67 6.98 20.41 9.29
N PHE A 68 6.86 20.43 7.96
CA PHE A 68 6.32 21.55 7.21
C PHE A 68 5.80 21.10 5.86
N TYR A 69 4.99 21.96 5.24
CA TYR A 69 4.49 21.80 3.89
C TYR A 69 5.17 22.78 2.94
N LEU A 70 5.43 22.31 1.73
CA LEU A 70 5.64 23.17 0.57
C LEU A 70 4.36 23.19 -0.25
N ASN A 71 3.64 24.31 -0.20
CA ASN A 71 2.46 24.51 -1.03
C ASN A 71 2.86 25.15 -2.35
N PHE A 72 2.30 24.66 -3.45
CA PHE A 72 2.46 25.29 -4.75
C PHE A 72 1.56 26.53 -4.86
N LYS A 73 2.17 27.72 -4.92
CA LYS A 73 1.49 29.01 -5.06
C LYS A 73 2.31 29.91 -5.99
N GLN A 74 1.65 30.68 -6.87
CA GLN A 74 2.33 31.65 -7.74
C GLN A 74 3.48 31.02 -8.57
N ASN A 75 3.24 29.86 -9.16
CA ASN A 75 4.21 29.11 -9.97
C ASN A 75 5.48 28.62 -9.24
N ARG A 76 5.46 28.51 -7.91
CA ARG A 76 6.57 27.96 -7.11
C ARG A 76 6.10 27.33 -5.82
N PHE A 77 6.96 26.52 -5.20
CA PHE A 77 6.75 26.05 -3.83
C PHE A 77 7.09 27.13 -2.81
N ILE A 78 6.22 27.30 -1.81
CA ILE A 78 6.38 28.21 -0.69
C ILE A 78 6.13 27.42 0.60
N VAL A 79 6.95 27.67 1.63
CA VAL A 79 6.76 27.06 2.95
C VAL A 79 5.49 27.60 3.58
N ASP A 80 4.70 26.69 4.12
CA ASP A 80 3.48 27.00 4.84
C ASP A 80 3.31 25.99 5.97
N SER A 81 2.66 26.42 7.06
CA SER A 81 2.37 25.54 8.19
C SER A 81 1.09 24.73 7.98
N LYS A 82 0.32 25.02 6.93
CA LYS A 82 -0.95 24.34 6.63
C LYS A 82 -1.04 23.96 5.15
N GLU A 83 -1.58 22.79 4.88
CA GLU A 83 -1.96 22.37 3.54
C GLU A 83 -3.03 23.33 2.97
N CYS A 84 -2.84 23.81 1.73
CA CYS A 84 -3.80 24.66 1.05
C CYS A 84 -4.40 23.92 -0.15
N VAL A 85 -5.72 23.92 -0.28
CA VAL A 85 -6.38 23.39 -1.48
C VAL A 85 -6.21 24.39 -2.62
N SER A 86 -5.53 23.98 -3.70
CA SER A 86 -5.37 24.81 -4.90
C SER A 86 -6.41 24.42 -5.95
N LEU A 87 -7.22 25.39 -6.37
CA LEU A 87 -8.26 25.23 -7.41
C LEU A 87 -7.75 25.57 -8.84
N GLU A 88 -6.44 25.80 -9.03
CA GLU A 88 -5.89 26.12 -10.35
C GLU A 88 -6.20 25.02 -11.38
N THR A 89 -6.68 25.42 -12.57
CA THR A 89 -7.12 24.47 -13.61
C THR A 89 -5.95 23.91 -14.43
N ASP A 90 -4.81 24.60 -14.51
CA ASP A 90 -3.63 24.09 -15.20
C ASP A 90 -2.71 23.36 -14.23
N ILE A 91 -2.40 22.09 -14.50
CA ILE A 91 -1.48 21.26 -13.71
C ILE A 91 -0.02 21.40 -14.17
N SER A 92 0.22 21.94 -15.37
CA SER A 92 1.53 22.03 -16.00
C SER A 92 2.56 22.84 -15.18
N PRO A 93 2.22 24.02 -14.62
CA PRO A 93 3.17 24.77 -13.79
C PRO A 93 3.58 24.00 -12.54
N PHE A 94 2.63 23.28 -11.93
CA PHE A 94 2.89 22.44 -10.77
C PHE A 94 3.85 21.29 -11.12
N LEU A 95 3.58 20.54 -12.20
CA LEU A 95 4.46 19.44 -12.62
C LEU A 95 5.87 19.94 -12.98
N LYS A 96 6.00 21.13 -13.59
CA LYS A 96 7.31 21.75 -13.88
C LYS A 96 8.06 22.11 -12.60
N ALA A 97 7.39 22.71 -11.62
CA ALA A 97 7.99 23.02 -10.34
C ALA A 97 8.38 21.77 -9.56
N LEU A 98 7.53 20.73 -9.59
CA LEU A 98 7.78 19.44 -8.97
C LEU A 98 8.98 18.73 -9.58
N GLN A 99 9.07 18.74 -10.93
CA GLN A 99 10.23 18.22 -11.64
C GLN A 99 11.51 18.98 -11.26
N HIS A 100 11.45 20.32 -11.18
CA HIS A 100 12.59 21.14 -10.79
C HIS A 100 12.99 20.92 -9.33
N PHE A 101 12.01 20.74 -8.43
CA PHE A 101 12.24 20.40 -7.03
C PHE A 101 12.98 19.06 -6.91
N LEU A 102 12.46 17.99 -7.51
CA LEU A 102 13.10 16.66 -7.51
C LEU A 102 14.52 16.70 -8.06
N ASP A 103 14.71 17.47 -9.13
CA ASP A 103 15.99 17.72 -9.77
C ASP A 103 17.05 18.30 -8.83
N VAL A 104 16.64 19.12 -7.86
CA VAL A 104 17.48 19.91 -6.96
C VAL A 104 17.67 19.20 -5.62
N SER A 105 16.60 18.67 -5.05
CA SER A 105 16.60 18.05 -3.73
C SER A 105 17.15 16.64 -3.73
N ASN A 106 17.08 15.93 -4.86
CA ASN A 106 17.35 14.49 -4.95
C ASN A 106 16.52 13.66 -3.94
N CYS A 107 15.38 14.20 -3.48
CA CYS A 107 14.44 13.50 -2.61
C CYS A 107 13.75 12.36 -3.37
N ARG A 108 13.29 11.35 -2.61
CA ARG A 108 12.40 10.31 -3.07
C ARG A 108 11.05 10.49 -2.40
N PHE A 109 9.97 10.24 -3.14
CA PHE A 109 8.65 10.21 -2.54
C PHE A 109 8.45 8.89 -1.82
N GLU A 110 8.16 8.97 -0.52
CA GLU A 110 7.71 7.82 0.25
C GLU A 110 6.24 7.53 -0.10
N MET A 111 5.40 8.56 -0.08
CA MET A 111 3.98 8.39 -0.37
C MET A 111 3.49 9.42 -1.38
N VAL A 112 2.64 8.96 -2.30
CA VAL A 112 1.92 9.81 -3.24
C VAL A 112 0.43 9.66 -2.99
N TYR A 113 -0.23 10.77 -2.64
CA TYR A 113 -1.64 10.84 -2.34
C TYR A 113 -2.46 11.36 -3.52
N PHE A 114 -3.55 10.65 -3.79
CA PHE A 114 -4.55 11.00 -4.78
C PHE A 114 -5.95 11.11 -4.17
N GLU A 115 -6.66 12.13 -4.67
CA GLU A 115 -8.12 12.20 -4.64
C GLU A 115 -8.56 12.25 -6.10
N LEU A 116 -9.09 11.13 -6.60
CA LEU A 116 -9.52 10.93 -7.99
C LEU A 116 -10.98 11.36 -8.17
N ILE A 117 -11.26 12.60 -7.75
CA ILE A 117 -12.57 13.24 -7.79
C ILE A 117 -12.40 14.70 -8.25
N SER A 118 -13.50 15.35 -8.62
CA SER A 118 -13.50 16.79 -8.91
C SER A 118 -12.88 17.59 -7.76
N PRO A 119 -12.00 18.59 -8.02
CA PRO A 119 -11.81 19.29 -9.30
C PRO A 119 -10.80 18.66 -10.27
N LEU A 120 -10.20 17.50 -9.94
CA LEU A 120 -9.29 16.81 -10.85
C LEU A 120 -10.04 16.40 -12.12
N THR A 121 -9.52 16.75 -13.30
CA THR A 121 -10.08 16.32 -14.59
C THR A 121 -9.33 15.10 -15.14
N ASP A 122 -9.97 14.38 -16.06
CA ASP A 122 -9.35 13.22 -16.74
C ASP A 122 -8.05 13.61 -17.45
N ASP A 123 -8.03 14.76 -18.14
CA ASP A 123 -6.82 15.29 -18.80
C ASP A 123 -5.69 15.60 -17.81
N GLN A 124 -6.02 16.17 -16.65
CA GLN A 124 -5.04 16.41 -15.60
C GLN A 124 -4.50 15.10 -15.03
N LEU A 125 -5.38 14.13 -14.78
CA LEU A 125 -4.98 12.81 -14.28
C LEU A 125 -4.08 12.09 -15.29
N ILE A 126 -4.41 12.14 -16.59
CA ILE A 126 -3.57 11.64 -17.68
C ILE A 126 -2.19 12.29 -17.66
N ALA A 127 -2.13 13.62 -17.58
CA ALA A 127 -0.87 14.35 -17.55
C ALA A 127 -0.02 14.00 -16.31
N ILE A 128 -0.65 13.84 -15.16
CA ILE A 128 0.02 13.41 -13.91
C ILE A 128 0.57 11.99 -14.06
N ILE A 129 -0.24 11.04 -14.54
CA ILE A 129 0.17 9.63 -14.71
C ILE A 129 1.34 9.52 -15.70
N ASP A 130 1.27 10.24 -16.81
CA ASP A 130 2.34 10.26 -17.82
C ASP A 130 3.64 10.81 -17.26
N TRP A 131 3.54 11.91 -16.49
CA TRP A 131 4.69 12.48 -15.79
C TRP A 131 5.28 11.47 -14.78
N MET A 132 4.46 10.81 -13.96
CA MET A 132 4.90 9.81 -12.99
C MET A 132 5.56 8.60 -13.64
N ASN A 133 4.98 8.10 -14.74
CA ASN A 133 5.55 7.01 -15.53
C ASN A 133 6.94 7.38 -16.08
N GLY A 134 7.16 8.66 -16.44
CA GLY A 134 8.44 9.19 -16.91
C GLY A 134 9.49 9.49 -15.82
N LEU A 135 9.13 9.43 -14.54
CA LEU A 135 10.08 9.72 -13.45
C LEU A 135 11.22 8.68 -13.41
N LYS A 136 12.44 9.15 -13.13
CA LYS A 136 13.56 8.25 -12.83
C LYS A 136 13.56 7.74 -11.40
N THR A 137 12.99 8.51 -10.48
CA THR A 137 12.85 8.14 -9.08
C THR A 137 11.83 7.03 -8.93
N ALA A 138 12.08 6.11 -7.99
CA ALA A 138 11.09 5.12 -7.58
C ALA A 138 9.95 5.81 -6.82
N ILE A 139 8.76 5.22 -6.90
CA ILE A 139 7.60 5.61 -6.10
C ILE A 139 7.35 4.44 -5.16
N GLU A 140 7.47 4.68 -3.86
CA GLU A 140 7.34 3.62 -2.87
C GLU A 140 5.85 3.27 -2.70
N GLN A 141 5.03 4.24 -2.28
CA GLN A 141 3.63 3.99 -1.96
C GLN A 141 2.69 4.94 -2.71
N ILE A 142 1.56 4.41 -3.17
CA ILE A 142 0.45 5.19 -3.72
C ILE A 142 -0.79 5.00 -2.85
N VAL A 143 -1.38 6.11 -2.41
CA VAL A 143 -2.61 6.12 -1.61
C VAL A 143 -3.68 6.88 -2.36
N ILE A 144 -4.83 6.25 -2.58
CA ILE A 144 -6.00 6.84 -3.24
C ILE A 144 -7.12 6.90 -2.21
N ARG A 145 -7.51 8.08 -1.73
CA ARG A 145 -8.50 8.21 -0.62
C ARG A 145 -9.95 8.36 -1.08
N TYR A 146 -10.17 8.95 -2.23
CA TYR A 146 -11.49 9.14 -2.81
C TYR A 146 -11.36 8.95 -4.32
N ALA A 147 -12.33 8.33 -4.95
CA ALA A 147 -12.35 8.22 -6.40
C ALA A 147 -13.77 8.12 -6.94
N THR A 148 -13.98 8.63 -8.15
CA THR A 148 -15.05 8.11 -9.01
C THR A 148 -14.55 6.86 -9.73
N TRP A 149 -15.47 5.96 -10.12
CA TRP A 149 -15.06 4.75 -10.85
C TRP A 149 -14.27 5.07 -12.13
N PRO A 150 -14.72 5.98 -13.02
CA PRO A 150 -14.01 6.26 -14.26
C PRO A 150 -12.57 6.75 -14.03
N MET A 151 -12.34 7.62 -13.03
CA MET A 151 -10.99 8.11 -12.72
C MET A 151 -10.12 7.02 -12.10
N PHE A 152 -10.68 6.17 -11.25
CA PHE A 152 -9.96 5.03 -10.70
C PHE A 152 -9.57 4.04 -11.80
N GLU A 153 -10.50 3.68 -12.68
CA GLU A 153 -10.24 2.81 -13.83
C GLU A 153 -9.19 3.42 -14.79
N LEU A 154 -9.29 4.72 -15.06
CA LEU A 154 -8.30 5.46 -15.84
C LEU A 154 -6.91 5.38 -15.20
N PHE A 155 -6.82 5.57 -13.89
CA PHE A 155 -5.56 5.42 -13.15
C PHE A 155 -5.01 4.00 -13.27
N MET A 156 -5.82 3.00 -12.93
CA MET A 156 -5.40 1.60 -12.89
C MET A 156 -5.03 1.06 -14.28
N SER A 157 -5.66 1.57 -15.34
CA SER A 157 -5.39 1.17 -16.72
C SER A 157 -4.19 1.90 -17.35
N ARG A 158 -3.92 3.15 -16.98
CA ARG A 158 -2.85 3.95 -17.59
C ARG A 158 -1.53 3.88 -16.83
N PHE A 159 -1.55 3.74 -15.51
CA PHE A 159 -0.34 3.69 -14.71
C PHE A 159 0.50 2.44 -15.03
N ARG A 160 1.82 2.62 -15.20
CA ARG A 160 2.74 1.55 -15.65
C ARG A 160 3.94 1.33 -14.74
N LYS A 161 4.20 2.25 -13.82
CA LYS A 161 5.38 2.17 -12.97
C LYS A 161 5.19 1.12 -11.87
N SER A 162 6.22 0.31 -11.61
CA SER A 162 6.23 -0.59 -10.45
C SER A 162 6.27 0.21 -9.15
N ILE A 163 5.47 -0.21 -8.17
CA ILE A 163 5.37 0.41 -6.84
C ILE A 163 5.51 -0.65 -5.76
N SER A 164 5.95 -0.24 -4.57
CA SER A 164 6.06 -1.16 -3.43
C SER A 164 4.70 -1.46 -2.83
N GLU A 165 3.85 -0.44 -2.71
CA GLU A 165 2.54 -0.57 -2.06
C GLU A 165 1.45 0.28 -2.71
N LEU A 166 0.25 -0.30 -2.82
CA LEU A 166 -0.97 0.38 -3.24
C LEU A 166 -2.02 0.35 -2.11
N ARG A 167 -2.53 1.53 -1.74
CA ARG A 167 -3.61 1.69 -0.76
C ARG A 167 -4.80 2.48 -1.30
N PRO A 168 -5.79 1.82 -1.91
CA PRO A 168 -7.09 2.41 -2.18
C PRO A 168 -7.91 2.44 -0.88
N LEU A 169 -8.13 3.62 -0.30
CA LEU A 169 -8.87 3.86 0.93
C LEU A 169 -10.24 4.48 0.58
N HIS A 170 -11.29 4.17 1.35
CA HIS A 170 -12.62 4.80 1.24
C HIS A 170 -13.25 4.88 -0.17
N LEU A 171 -13.01 3.87 -1.02
CA LEU A 171 -13.59 3.77 -2.35
C LEU A 171 -14.97 3.08 -2.32
N ASP A 172 -16.02 3.86 -2.05
CA ASP A 172 -17.40 3.37 -2.12
C ASP A 172 -17.97 3.55 -3.55
N PHE A 173 -17.62 2.63 -4.44
CA PHE A 173 -18.25 2.56 -5.74
C PHE A 173 -19.62 1.89 -5.60
N LYS A 174 -20.67 2.56 -6.07
CA LYS A 174 -22.00 1.95 -6.21
C LYS A 174 -21.87 0.68 -7.06
N ARG A 175 -22.61 -0.37 -6.68
CA ARG A 175 -22.57 -1.75 -7.21
C ARG A 175 -23.03 -1.89 -8.68
N ASP A 176 -22.72 -0.94 -9.54
CA ASP A 176 -22.86 -1.16 -10.98
C ASP A 176 -21.76 -2.15 -11.41
N ASN A 177 -22.01 -2.98 -12.42
CA ASN A 177 -21.19 -4.14 -12.86
C ASN A 177 -19.75 -3.78 -13.28
N ILE A 178 -18.98 -3.34 -12.30
CA ILE A 178 -17.71 -2.69 -12.41
C ILE A 178 -16.67 -3.76 -12.09
N VAL A 179 -15.97 -4.23 -13.12
CA VAL A 179 -14.99 -5.33 -12.97
C VAL A 179 -13.66 -4.90 -13.55
N LEU A 180 -12.74 -4.48 -12.67
CA LEU A 180 -11.34 -4.34 -13.03
C LEU A 180 -10.70 -5.73 -13.07
N LYS A 181 -10.41 -6.23 -14.27
CA LYS A 181 -9.90 -7.60 -14.45
C LYS A 181 -8.42 -7.78 -14.14
N ARG A 182 -7.60 -6.73 -14.32
CA ARG A 182 -6.14 -6.86 -14.23
C ARG A 182 -5.43 -5.54 -13.95
N LEU A 183 -4.33 -5.65 -13.21
CA LEU A 183 -3.36 -4.58 -13.01
C LEU A 183 -2.39 -4.45 -14.19
N ASN A 184 -2.13 -3.21 -14.59
CA ASN A 184 -1.22 -2.86 -15.68
C ASN A 184 0.21 -2.51 -15.22
N PHE A 185 0.47 -2.70 -13.93
CA PHE A 185 1.73 -2.42 -13.25
C PHE A 185 1.95 -3.43 -12.13
N GLU A 186 3.18 -3.54 -11.64
CA GLU A 186 3.55 -4.44 -10.55
C GLU A 186 3.40 -3.75 -9.18
N ILE A 187 2.81 -4.47 -8.23
CA ILE A 187 2.83 -4.14 -6.80
C ILE A 187 3.76 -5.14 -6.14
N LYS A 188 4.87 -4.68 -5.58
CA LYS A 188 5.93 -5.58 -5.12
C LYS A 188 5.59 -6.27 -3.80
N TYR A 189 5.14 -5.51 -2.81
CA TYR A 189 5.03 -6.01 -1.44
C TYR A 189 3.59 -6.06 -0.96
N THR A 190 2.87 -4.94 -0.98
CA THR A 190 1.58 -4.85 -0.26
C THR A 190 0.47 -4.23 -1.11
N PHE A 191 -0.70 -4.88 -1.11
CA PHE A 191 -1.97 -4.28 -1.50
C PHE A 191 -2.87 -4.20 -0.26
N SER A 192 -3.35 -3.01 0.09
CA SER A 192 -4.21 -2.81 1.26
C SER A 192 -5.42 -1.93 0.97
N SER A 193 -6.64 -2.38 1.26
CA SER A 193 -7.85 -1.59 1.00
C SER A 193 -8.98 -1.85 2.01
N ASN A 194 -9.67 -0.80 2.45
CA ASN A 194 -10.60 -0.81 3.59
C ASN A 194 -12.07 -1.02 3.17
N PHE A 195 -12.41 -0.64 1.94
CA PHE A 195 -13.75 -0.78 1.38
C PHE A 195 -13.61 -1.21 -0.08
N CYS A 196 -13.87 -2.49 -0.36
CA CYS A 196 -13.63 -3.05 -1.67
C CYS A 196 -14.85 -3.84 -2.18
N SER A 197 -16.01 -3.19 -2.28
CA SER A 197 -17.18 -3.78 -2.92
C SER A 197 -16.92 -4.20 -4.37
N TRP A 198 -16.00 -3.49 -5.03
CA TRP A 198 -15.49 -3.72 -6.41
C TRP A 198 -14.43 -4.82 -6.51
N PHE A 199 -14.02 -5.42 -5.39
CA PHE A 199 -12.97 -6.42 -5.36
C PHE A 199 -13.55 -7.80 -5.70
N HIS A 200 -13.22 -8.28 -6.90
CA HIS A 200 -13.71 -9.54 -7.44
C HIS A 200 -12.60 -10.59 -7.52
N LEU A 201 -13.01 -11.85 -7.67
CA LEU A 201 -12.10 -13.00 -7.73
C LEU A 201 -11.06 -12.87 -8.86
N ASP A 202 -11.45 -12.39 -10.03
CA ASP A 202 -10.54 -12.15 -11.17
C ASP A 202 -9.42 -11.16 -10.80
N PHE A 203 -9.76 -10.10 -10.07
CA PHE A 203 -8.79 -9.11 -9.62
C PHE A 203 -7.81 -9.74 -8.62
N LEU A 204 -8.31 -10.53 -7.67
CA LEU A 204 -7.50 -11.28 -6.72
C LEU A 204 -6.52 -12.23 -7.42
N PHE A 205 -6.97 -12.94 -8.45
CA PHE A 205 -6.10 -13.81 -9.26
C PHE A 205 -5.04 -13.05 -10.07
N SER A 206 -5.32 -11.80 -10.42
CA SER A 206 -4.38 -10.97 -11.18
C SER A 206 -3.21 -10.43 -10.35
N MET A 207 -3.30 -10.51 -9.01
CA MET A 207 -2.26 -9.98 -8.12
C MET A 207 -1.13 -11.00 -7.90
N ASP A 208 0.10 -10.51 -8.00
CA ASP A 208 1.32 -11.25 -7.66
C ASP A 208 2.20 -10.41 -6.72
N THR A 209 1.64 -10.11 -5.54
CA THR A 209 2.27 -9.34 -4.45
C THR A 209 2.55 -10.24 -3.25
N GLU A 210 3.36 -9.80 -2.28
CA GLU A 210 3.67 -10.62 -1.10
C GLU A 210 2.57 -10.62 -0.03
N LYS A 211 1.86 -9.50 0.12
CA LYS A 211 0.80 -9.30 1.12
C LYS A 211 -0.44 -8.67 0.50
N ILE A 212 -1.60 -9.23 0.81
CA ILE A 212 -2.91 -8.72 0.43
C ILE A 212 -3.74 -8.53 1.69
N THR A 213 -4.23 -7.32 1.92
CA THR A 213 -5.13 -7.00 3.04
C THR A 213 -6.35 -6.27 2.49
N VAL A 214 -7.52 -6.90 2.54
CA VAL A 214 -8.76 -6.28 2.05
C VAL A 214 -9.89 -6.42 3.04
N TYR A 215 -10.64 -5.34 3.20
CA TYR A 215 -11.76 -5.25 4.11
C TYR A 215 -13.07 -4.94 3.38
N ALA A 216 -14.17 -5.38 3.99
CA ALA A 216 -15.54 -5.26 3.48
C ALA A 216 -15.73 -5.85 2.07
N ILE A 217 -15.11 -7.01 1.81
CA ILE A 217 -15.25 -7.71 0.53
C ILE A 217 -16.57 -8.47 0.42
N ASN A 218 -16.98 -8.73 -0.82
CA ASN A 218 -18.26 -9.36 -1.15
C ASN A 218 -18.10 -10.73 -1.86
N LEU A 219 -16.91 -11.33 -1.82
CA LEU A 219 -16.68 -12.69 -2.36
C LEU A 219 -17.51 -13.72 -1.60
N CYS A 220 -18.03 -14.74 -2.29
CA CYS A 220 -18.72 -15.85 -1.64
C CYS A 220 -17.73 -16.90 -1.11
N ALA A 221 -18.22 -17.87 -0.32
CA ALA A 221 -17.36 -18.96 0.18
C ALA A 221 -16.77 -19.78 -0.98
N GLU A 222 -17.55 -19.98 -2.05
CA GLU A 222 -17.10 -20.68 -3.26
C GLU A 222 -15.98 -19.92 -3.99
N ASP A 223 -16.03 -18.59 -4.05
CA ASP A 223 -14.96 -17.78 -4.65
C ASP A 223 -13.65 -17.93 -3.86
N LEU A 224 -13.72 -17.91 -2.53
CA LEU A 224 -12.55 -18.11 -1.68
C LEU A 224 -12.01 -19.54 -1.81
N ASN A 225 -12.89 -20.54 -1.89
CA ASN A 225 -12.49 -21.92 -2.17
C ASN A 225 -11.74 -22.04 -3.50
N LYS A 226 -12.27 -21.43 -4.57
CA LYS A 226 -11.61 -21.36 -5.88
C LYS A 226 -10.23 -20.71 -5.78
N TYR A 227 -10.11 -19.64 -5.01
CA TYR A 227 -8.83 -18.98 -4.78
C TYR A 227 -7.81 -19.90 -4.09
N ILE A 228 -8.19 -20.52 -2.97
CA ILE A 228 -7.31 -21.40 -2.18
C ILE A 228 -6.90 -22.62 -3.02
N ARG A 229 -7.82 -23.23 -3.76
CA ARG A 229 -7.50 -24.36 -4.65
C ARG A 229 -6.57 -23.97 -5.78
N SER A 230 -6.79 -22.81 -6.39
CA SER A 230 -5.91 -22.29 -7.43
C SER A 230 -4.48 -22.02 -6.90
N TRP A 231 -4.35 -21.54 -5.66
CA TRP A 231 -3.06 -21.45 -4.97
C TRP A 231 -2.47 -22.84 -4.71
N GLN A 232 -3.27 -23.79 -4.21
CA GLN A 232 -2.85 -25.17 -3.91
C GLN A 232 -2.32 -25.87 -5.16
N GLU A 233 -2.91 -25.60 -6.32
CA GLU A 233 -2.47 -26.11 -7.63
C GLU A 233 -1.26 -25.35 -8.23
N GLY A 234 -0.78 -24.29 -7.58
CA GLY A 234 0.34 -23.47 -8.05
C GLY A 234 0.01 -22.55 -9.24
N LYS A 235 -1.28 -22.34 -9.52
CA LYS A 235 -1.75 -21.54 -10.68
C LYS A 235 -1.71 -20.03 -10.41
N THR A 236 -1.85 -19.60 -9.16
CA THR A 236 -1.93 -18.19 -8.79
C THR A 236 -1.08 -17.85 -7.56
N SER A 237 -0.87 -16.56 -7.30
CA SER A 237 -0.35 -16.05 -6.02
C SER A 237 0.98 -16.66 -5.59
N ARG A 238 1.97 -16.75 -6.51
CA ARG A 238 3.25 -17.43 -6.25
C ARG A 238 4.08 -16.70 -5.18
N LYS A 239 4.12 -15.36 -5.25
CA LYS A 239 4.86 -14.54 -4.28
C LYS A 239 4.12 -14.32 -2.96
N VAL A 240 2.82 -14.61 -2.92
CA VAL A 240 1.99 -14.33 -1.73
C VAL A 240 2.50 -15.13 -0.55
N LYS A 241 2.71 -14.39 0.55
CA LYS A 241 3.06 -14.90 1.87
C LYS A 241 1.91 -14.69 2.85
N GLN A 242 1.11 -13.63 2.67
CA GLN A 242 0.04 -13.29 3.59
C GLN A 242 -1.20 -12.78 2.87
N VAL A 243 -2.37 -13.31 3.23
CA VAL A 243 -3.67 -12.84 2.75
C VAL A 243 -4.59 -12.62 3.93
N GLN A 244 -5.11 -11.41 4.08
CA GLN A 244 -6.07 -11.04 5.09
C GLN A 244 -7.34 -10.53 4.41
N LEU A 245 -8.43 -11.29 4.55
CA LEU A 245 -9.71 -10.99 3.92
C LEU A 245 -10.78 -10.80 4.98
N ARG A 246 -11.32 -9.57 5.11
CA ARG A 246 -12.46 -9.31 5.99
C ARG A 246 -13.73 -9.11 5.17
N PHE A 247 -14.73 -9.93 5.43
CA PHE A 247 -16.01 -9.98 4.73
C PHE A 247 -17.09 -9.17 5.46
N SER A 248 -17.99 -8.56 4.68
CA SER A 248 -19.15 -7.84 5.22
C SER A 248 -20.17 -8.77 5.89
N THR A 249 -20.23 -10.02 5.43
CA THR A 249 -21.08 -11.09 5.98
C THR A 249 -20.23 -12.32 6.26
N GLN A 250 -20.59 -13.13 7.26
CA GLN A 250 -19.79 -14.30 7.63
C GLN A 250 -19.75 -15.35 6.51
N ARG A 251 -18.71 -16.18 6.51
CA ARG A 251 -18.55 -17.33 5.61
C ARG A 251 -18.32 -18.58 6.43
N ASP A 252 -18.96 -19.67 6.01
CA ASP A 252 -18.73 -20.98 6.59
C ASP A 252 -17.30 -21.44 6.23
N VAL A 253 -16.48 -21.64 7.26
CA VAL A 253 -15.08 -22.08 7.14
C VAL A 253 -15.00 -23.45 6.47
N LYS A 254 -15.94 -24.36 6.73
CA LYS A 254 -15.96 -25.70 6.11
C LYS A 254 -16.20 -25.60 4.61
N GLU A 255 -17.14 -24.76 4.17
CA GLU A 255 -17.42 -24.56 2.74
C GLU A 255 -16.25 -23.84 2.04
N VAL A 256 -15.61 -22.87 2.70
CA VAL A 256 -14.41 -22.21 2.17
C VAL A 256 -13.26 -23.20 1.95
N LEU A 257 -13.06 -24.16 2.86
CA LEU A 257 -11.94 -25.11 2.83
C LEU A 257 -12.30 -26.49 2.26
N LYS A 258 -13.50 -26.61 1.69
CA LYS A 258 -14.03 -27.86 1.17
C LYS A 258 -13.12 -28.46 0.10
N GLY A 259 -12.66 -29.68 0.37
CA GLY A 259 -11.79 -30.42 -0.52
C GLY A 259 -10.41 -29.79 -0.76
N CYS A 260 -9.93 -28.95 0.17
CA CYS A 260 -8.55 -28.48 0.23
C CYS A 260 -7.65 -29.41 1.09
N GLY A 261 -8.23 -30.37 1.80
CA GLY A 261 -7.50 -31.26 2.71
C GLY A 261 -7.01 -30.56 3.98
N GLY A 262 -7.83 -29.66 4.53
CA GLY A 262 -7.50 -28.91 5.75
C GLY A 262 -7.40 -29.81 6.99
N GLU A 263 -6.32 -29.67 7.75
CA GLU A 263 -6.14 -30.33 9.05
C GLU A 263 -6.17 -29.29 10.18
N LEU A 264 -7.11 -29.43 11.12
CA LEU A 264 -7.22 -28.51 12.25
C LEU A 264 -6.19 -28.87 13.34
N MET A 265 -5.28 -27.95 13.63
CA MET A 265 -4.16 -28.15 14.54
C MET A 265 -4.39 -27.51 15.91
N ASP A 266 -3.97 -28.20 16.97
CA ASP A 266 -4.13 -27.73 18.35
C ASP A 266 -3.10 -26.63 18.70
N PRO A 267 -3.53 -25.43 19.12
CA PRO A 267 -2.63 -24.33 19.46
C PRO A 267 -1.75 -24.60 20.70
N ARG A 268 -2.03 -25.64 21.49
CA ARG A 268 -1.22 -26.05 22.64
C ARG A 268 0.03 -26.82 22.23
N THR A 269 -0.01 -27.50 21.09
CA THR A 269 1.06 -28.41 20.64
C THR A 269 1.71 -27.95 19.34
N THR A 270 1.09 -27.01 18.61
CA THR A 270 1.59 -26.52 17.33
C THR A 270 1.86 -25.02 17.36
N LYS A 271 3.10 -24.67 17.01
CA LYS A 271 3.61 -23.30 16.94
C LYS A 271 4.58 -23.20 15.78
N LEU A 272 4.38 -22.24 14.88
CA LEU A 272 5.26 -21.98 13.75
C LEU A 272 5.69 -20.51 13.70
N SER A 273 6.99 -20.26 13.51
CA SER A 273 7.51 -18.91 13.32
C SER A 273 7.24 -18.46 11.89
N PHE A 274 6.57 -17.33 11.73
CA PHE A 274 6.28 -16.74 10.45
C PHE A 274 7.00 -15.40 10.31
N ARG A 275 7.59 -15.17 9.12
CA ARG A 275 8.22 -13.90 8.77
C ARG A 275 7.23 -13.05 7.98
N GLY A 276 6.52 -12.20 8.70
CA GLY A 276 5.59 -11.22 8.16
C GLY A 276 6.28 -10.03 7.50
N ILE A 277 5.49 -9.29 6.72
CA ILE A 277 5.91 -8.07 6.05
C ILE A 277 5.00 -6.94 6.49
N SER A 278 5.60 -5.88 7.03
CA SER A 278 4.89 -4.68 7.42
C SER A 278 4.34 -4.01 6.17
N SER A 279 3.36 -3.13 6.35
CA SER A 279 2.84 -2.33 5.23
C SER A 279 3.97 -1.56 4.52
N SER A 280 4.98 -1.09 5.26
CA SER A 280 6.21 -0.46 4.77
C SER A 280 7.30 -1.40 4.23
N GLY A 281 7.03 -2.71 4.07
CA GLY A 281 7.98 -3.67 3.50
C GLY A 281 9.04 -4.20 4.47
N TYR A 282 9.00 -3.81 5.75
CA TYR A 282 9.92 -4.32 6.76
C TYR A 282 9.51 -5.71 7.21
N ASN A 283 10.49 -6.58 7.38
CA ASN A 283 10.22 -7.93 7.88
C ASN A 283 10.08 -7.90 9.40
N TYR A 284 9.07 -8.61 9.90
CA TYR A 284 8.91 -8.89 11.32
C TYR A 284 8.63 -10.37 11.52
N ASN A 285 9.05 -10.90 12.67
CA ASN A 285 8.79 -12.30 13.01
C ASN A 285 7.69 -12.35 14.07
N TYR A 286 6.74 -13.25 13.89
CA TYR A 286 5.72 -13.56 14.89
C TYR A 286 5.35 -15.04 14.79
N PHE A 287 4.58 -15.54 15.76
CA PHE A 287 4.24 -16.95 15.85
C PHE A 287 2.77 -17.20 15.57
N VAL A 288 2.50 -18.19 14.74
CA VAL A 288 1.16 -18.73 14.47
C VAL A 288 0.97 -19.98 15.32
N TYR A 289 -0.12 -20.04 16.08
CA TYR A 289 -0.45 -21.14 17.00
C TYR A 289 -1.69 -21.88 16.50
N GLY A 290 -1.60 -23.19 16.28
CA GLY A 290 -2.73 -23.96 15.76
C GLY A 290 -3.13 -23.52 14.34
N GLY A 291 -4.44 -23.49 14.07
CA GLY A 291 -5.01 -23.12 12.79
C GLY A 291 -5.31 -24.31 11.88
N ILE A 292 -5.81 -24.04 10.67
CA ILE A 292 -6.12 -25.08 9.68
C ILE A 292 -5.00 -25.16 8.66
N TYR A 293 -4.32 -26.31 8.62
CA TYR A 293 -3.15 -26.54 7.77
C TYR A 293 -3.60 -27.07 6.41
N ILE A 294 -3.10 -26.46 5.34
CA ILE A 294 -3.39 -26.83 3.96
C ILE A 294 -2.07 -26.96 3.22
N ARG A 295 -1.87 -28.09 2.52
CA ARG A 295 -0.66 -28.32 1.73
C ARG A 295 -0.87 -28.02 0.25
N GLY A 296 -0.01 -27.15 -0.28
CA GLY A 296 0.14 -26.93 -1.71
C GLY A 296 0.75 -28.14 -2.40
N ASN A 297 0.44 -28.31 -3.70
CA ASN A 297 1.04 -29.34 -4.54
C ASN A 297 2.56 -29.12 -4.75
N ASP A 298 3.02 -27.89 -4.50
CA ASP A 298 4.44 -27.51 -4.49
C ASP A 298 5.13 -27.79 -3.14
N GLY A 299 4.42 -28.37 -2.17
CA GLY A 299 4.93 -28.71 -0.84
C GLY A 299 4.85 -27.56 0.18
N ARG A 300 4.47 -26.34 -0.24
CA ARG A 300 4.31 -25.21 0.68
C ARG A 300 3.12 -25.43 1.62
N LEU A 301 3.24 -24.86 2.82
CA LEU A 301 2.21 -24.93 3.85
C LEU A 301 1.45 -23.60 3.89
N ALA A 302 0.13 -23.65 3.77
CA ALA A 302 -0.74 -22.55 4.16
C ALA A 302 -1.39 -22.84 5.51
N ILE A 303 -1.50 -21.82 6.35
CA ILE A 303 -2.23 -21.88 7.62
C ILE A 303 -3.34 -20.84 7.57
N VAL A 304 -4.57 -21.27 7.79
CA VAL A 304 -5.71 -20.38 8.06
C VAL A 304 -5.82 -20.22 9.56
N GLU A 305 -5.59 -19.02 10.08
CA GLU A 305 -5.74 -18.74 11.51
C GLU A 305 -7.19 -18.80 11.93
N THR A 306 -7.40 -19.24 13.18
CA THR A 306 -8.71 -19.49 13.77
C THR A 306 -8.99 -18.61 14.98
N ASP A 307 -8.01 -17.83 15.44
CA ASP A 307 -8.11 -16.95 16.61
C ASP A 307 -8.08 -15.45 16.25
N GLY A 308 -7.74 -15.10 15.00
CA GLY A 308 -7.90 -13.76 14.44
C GLY A 308 -7.10 -12.66 15.13
N GLN A 309 -6.02 -13.00 15.84
CA GLN A 309 -5.22 -12.06 16.62
C GLN A 309 -3.74 -12.09 16.20
N ASP A 310 -3.20 -10.94 15.79
CA ASP A 310 -1.76 -10.74 15.56
C ASP A 310 -1.04 -10.62 16.92
N TYR A 311 -0.30 -11.65 17.32
CA TYR A 311 0.49 -11.60 18.56
C TYR A 311 1.94 -11.23 18.27
N TRP A 312 2.30 -10.00 18.65
CA TRP A 312 3.63 -9.42 18.47
C TRP A 312 4.66 -9.91 19.50
N SER A 313 4.24 -10.67 20.52
CA SER A 313 5.12 -11.17 21.58
C SER A 313 4.76 -12.60 22.00
N ASP A 314 5.76 -13.34 22.50
CA ASP A 314 5.63 -14.71 23.00
C ASP A 314 4.79 -14.83 24.29
N ASN A 315 4.36 -13.71 24.90
CA ASN A 315 3.92 -13.68 26.29
C ASN A 315 2.64 -12.89 26.59
N GLU A 316 1.87 -12.45 25.59
CA GLU A 316 0.63 -11.71 25.84
C GLU A 316 -0.62 -12.60 25.79
N GLY A 317 -1.03 -12.99 27.00
CA GLY A 317 -2.41 -13.16 27.49
C GLY A 317 -3.55 -13.43 26.50
N SER A 318 -3.75 -14.70 26.13
CA SER A 318 -5.00 -15.45 26.41
C SER A 318 -4.94 -16.91 25.92
N HIS A 319 -3.92 -17.67 26.34
CA HIS A 319 -3.81 -19.10 26.00
C HIS A 319 -5.12 -19.87 26.28
N ALA A 320 -5.84 -19.51 27.35
CA ALA A 320 -7.13 -20.12 27.69
C ALA A 320 -8.25 -19.79 26.69
N GLU A 321 -8.37 -18.53 26.25
CA GLU A 321 -9.39 -18.15 25.26
C GLU A 321 -9.11 -18.81 23.91
N ARG A 322 -7.84 -18.85 23.48
CA ARG A 322 -7.45 -19.56 22.25
C ARG A 322 -7.80 -21.04 22.30
N VAL A 323 -7.49 -21.70 23.41
CA VAL A 323 -7.83 -23.12 23.62
C VAL A 323 -9.35 -23.31 23.61
N GLN A 324 -10.10 -22.39 24.24
CA GLN A 324 -11.56 -22.48 24.24
C GLN A 324 -12.16 -22.28 22.83
N THR A 325 -11.67 -21.31 22.07
CA THR A 325 -12.06 -21.10 20.67
C THR A 325 -11.72 -22.32 19.82
N TYR A 326 -10.53 -22.88 19.99
CA TYR A 326 -10.11 -24.11 19.32
C TYR A 326 -11.02 -25.30 19.65
N LEU A 327 -11.34 -25.55 20.94
CA LEU A 327 -12.17 -26.69 21.32
C LEU A 327 -13.58 -26.60 20.71
N LYS A 328 -14.18 -25.40 20.71
CA LYS A 328 -15.46 -25.16 20.03
C LYS A 328 -15.35 -25.42 18.52
N ALA A 329 -14.30 -24.89 17.89
CA ALA A 329 -14.05 -25.10 16.47
C ALA A 329 -13.80 -26.57 16.14
N GLN A 330 -13.11 -27.32 17.01
CA GLN A 330 -12.81 -28.74 16.86
C GLN A 330 -14.07 -29.60 16.92
N ASP A 331 -14.98 -29.31 17.86
CA ASP A 331 -16.26 -30.01 17.96
C ASP A 331 -17.09 -29.84 16.68
N ILE A 332 -17.15 -28.61 16.15
CA ILE A 332 -17.82 -28.32 14.88
C ILE A 332 -17.09 -29.01 13.73
N TRP A 333 -15.76 -28.91 13.65
CA TRP A 333 -14.93 -29.43 12.56
C TRP A 333 -15.09 -30.95 12.40
N ASN A 334 -15.03 -31.70 13.51
CA ASN A 334 -15.08 -33.16 13.52
C ASN A 334 -16.50 -33.73 13.36
N ASN A 335 -17.54 -32.94 13.61
CA ASN A 335 -18.92 -33.40 13.50
C ASN A 335 -19.53 -32.99 12.16
N GLU A 336 -19.69 -33.96 11.24
CA GLU A 336 -20.32 -33.74 9.92
C GLU A 336 -21.81 -33.38 10.03
N ASN A 337 -22.49 -33.76 11.11
CA ASN A 337 -23.91 -33.52 11.36
C ASN A 337 -24.15 -32.46 12.45
N SER A 338 -23.15 -31.64 12.78
CA SER A 338 -23.33 -30.56 13.75
C SER A 338 -24.41 -29.59 13.25
N PRO A 339 -25.40 -29.21 14.08
CA PRO A 339 -26.30 -28.11 13.73
C PRO A 339 -25.58 -26.75 13.71
N ASP A 340 -24.41 -26.67 14.35
CA ASP A 340 -23.62 -25.45 14.44
C ASP A 340 -22.71 -25.27 13.22
N VAL A 341 -22.75 -24.07 12.64
CA VAL A 341 -21.92 -23.67 11.49
C VAL A 341 -20.79 -22.76 11.96
N TRP A 342 -19.55 -23.10 11.61
CA TRP A 342 -18.40 -22.26 11.91
C TRP A 342 -18.29 -21.13 10.91
N ASN A 343 -18.79 -19.97 11.30
CA ASN A 343 -18.89 -18.78 10.47
C ASN A 343 -17.87 -17.72 10.88
N GLU A 344 -17.03 -17.28 9.94
CA GLU A 344 -16.01 -16.26 10.18
C GLU A 344 -16.21 -15.01 9.31
N HIS A 345 -15.89 -13.84 9.89
CA HIS A 345 -15.80 -12.59 9.12
C HIS A 345 -14.39 -12.34 8.58
N LEU A 346 -13.38 -12.97 9.15
CA LEU A 346 -11.97 -12.68 8.87
C LEU A 346 -11.26 -13.99 8.54
N PHE A 347 -10.60 -14.03 7.39
CA PHE A 347 -9.71 -15.11 7.01
C PHE A 347 -8.30 -14.56 6.93
N PHE A 348 -7.44 -15.03 7.82
CA PHE A 348 -6.02 -14.73 7.82
C PHE A 348 -5.27 -15.97 7.36
N ILE A 349 -4.57 -15.87 6.23
CA ILE A 349 -3.89 -16.98 5.58
C ILE A 349 -2.40 -16.66 5.49
N HIS A 350 -1.57 -17.53 6.04
CA HIS A 350 -0.11 -17.45 6.00
C HIS A 350 0.43 -18.56 5.12
N ILE A 351 1.29 -18.22 4.17
CA ILE A 351 1.93 -19.16 3.27
C ILE A 351 3.42 -19.21 3.61
N PHE A 352 3.84 -20.36 4.12
CA PHE A 352 5.22 -20.65 4.49
C PHE A 352 5.99 -21.10 3.23
N GLN A 353 7.14 -20.47 3.01
CA GLN A 353 8.02 -20.72 1.87
C GLN A 353 9.23 -21.54 2.27
#